data_AF-A0A7W2ID75-F1
#
_entry.id   AF-A0A7W2ID75-F1
#
_cell.length_a   1.000
_cell.length_b   1.000
_cell.length_c   1.000
_cell.angle_alpha   90.00
_cell.angle_beta   90.00
_cell.angle_gamma   90.00
#
_symmetry.space_group_name_H-M   'P 1'
#
loop_
_entity.id
_entity.type
_entity.pdbx_description
1 polymer ?
#
loop_
_entity_poly.entity_id
_entity_poly.type
_entity_poly.pdbx_seq_one_letter_code
_entity_poly.pdbx_strand_id
1 'polypeptide(L)'
;MDQHKLRSLVFEKTGVRIDVDDPIFALVALNEAVLEETVERHVALIEAASRDLAQHARAAGGLTEAAALPAVAAPAAAGGPASSSAAAGASMAADASPMPLAAQAPSPVSTADAPTAGAFSPREWRLLGAAAAVSMLSALLVLGGQALFFKPVPPPAPIVQAKSLTAEQLLAIQNGEKLAKAVQKLDPKARNLVQAEMQK
;
A
#
# COMPACT_ATOMS: atom_id res chain seq x y z
N MET A 1 3.18 -9.95 16.87
CA MET A 1 1.88 -10.63 17.13
C MET A 1 2.01 -11.66 18.25
N ASP A 2 0.93 -12.01 18.97
CA ASP A 2 0.92 -12.94 20.11
C ASP A 2 0.86 -14.43 19.68
N GLN A 3 1.67 -15.31 20.28
CA GLN A 3 1.81 -16.73 19.93
C GLN A 3 0.48 -17.49 20.02
N HIS A 4 -0.36 -17.17 21.01
CA HIS A 4 -1.67 -17.82 21.12
C HIS A 4 -2.59 -17.50 19.95
N LYS A 5 -2.46 -16.28 19.40
CA LYS A 5 -3.24 -15.82 18.25
C LYS A 5 -2.77 -16.47 16.95
N LEU A 6 -1.46 -16.64 16.78
CA LEU A 6 -0.87 -17.45 15.70
C LEU A 6 -1.38 -18.89 15.73
N ARG A 7 -1.39 -19.52 16.91
CA ARG A 7 -1.83 -20.92 17.04
C ARG A 7 -3.28 -21.10 16.62
N SER A 8 -4.16 -20.19 17.03
CA SER A 8 -5.56 -20.18 16.60
C SER A 8 -5.69 -19.96 15.09
N LEU A 9 -4.93 -19.04 14.51
CA LEU A 9 -4.93 -18.78 13.06
C LEU A 9 -4.45 -19.97 12.23
N VAL A 10 -3.39 -20.65 12.67
CA VAL A 10 -2.89 -21.84 11.99
C VAL A 10 -3.89 -22.97 12.13
N PHE A 11 -4.49 -23.17 13.30
CA PHE A 11 -5.56 -24.14 13.51
C PHE A 11 -6.80 -23.85 12.64
N GLU A 12 -7.27 -22.60 12.57
CA GLU A 12 -8.42 -22.23 11.73
C GLU A 12 -8.14 -22.43 10.23
N LYS A 13 -6.93 -22.12 9.76
CA LYS A 13 -6.58 -22.23 8.34
C LYS A 13 -6.24 -23.65 7.90
N THR A 14 -5.68 -24.46 8.78
CA THR A 14 -5.16 -25.80 8.42
C THR A 14 -5.94 -26.94 9.06
N GLY A 15 -6.75 -26.67 10.09
CA GLY A 15 -7.40 -27.68 10.93
C GLY A 15 -6.44 -28.42 11.87
N VAL A 16 -5.13 -28.13 11.81
CA VAL A 16 -4.10 -28.85 12.56
C VAL A 16 -3.82 -28.14 13.88
N ARG A 17 -3.92 -28.88 14.99
CA ARG A 17 -3.48 -28.41 16.30
C ARG A 17 -1.97 -28.56 16.38
N ILE A 18 -1.27 -27.44 16.44
CA ILE A 18 0.18 -27.39 16.50
C ILE A 18 0.57 -26.93 17.91
N ASP A 19 1.42 -27.70 18.57
CA ASP A 19 1.97 -27.35 19.87
C ASP A 19 3.07 -26.30 19.76
N VAL A 20 3.36 -25.61 20.86
CA VAL A 20 4.37 -24.53 20.88
C VAL A 20 5.78 -25.06 20.62
N ASP A 21 6.05 -26.31 21.00
CA ASP A 21 7.34 -26.97 20.78
C ASP A 21 7.45 -27.61 19.38
N ASP A 22 6.42 -27.49 18.53
CA ASP A 22 6.46 -28.03 17.18
C ASP A 22 7.39 -27.17 16.29
N PRO A 23 8.33 -27.79 15.55
CA PRO A 23 9.22 -27.06 14.64
C PRO A 23 8.46 -26.24 13.58
N ILE A 24 7.26 -26.66 13.16
CA ILE A 24 6.42 -25.91 12.23
C ILE A 24 5.93 -24.62 12.87
N PHE A 25 5.52 -24.66 14.14
CA PHE A 25 5.08 -23.48 14.88
C PHE A 25 6.24 -22.49 15.08
N ALA A 26 7.42 -22.99 15.44
CA ALA A 26 8.62 -22.18 15.58
C ALA A 26 8.99 -21.45 14.28
N LEU A 27 8.88 -22.11 13.12
CA LEU A 27 9.12 -21.48 11.82
C LEU A 27 8.10 -20.40 11.48
N VAL A 28 6.82 -20.64 11.76
CA VAL A 28 5.76 -19.63 11.53
C VAL A 28 5.97 -18.43 12.44
N ALA A 29 6.25 -18.65 13.73
CA ALA A 29 6.51 -17.59 14.69
C ALA A 29 7.77 -16.78 14.34
N LEU A 30 8.84 -17.46 13.90
CA LEU A 30 10.07 -16.80 13.45
C LEU A 30 9.82 -15.95 12.20
N ASN A 31 9.13 -16.51 11.20
CA ASN A 31 8.79 -15.76 9.99
C ASN A 31 7.95 -14.53 10.31
N GLU A 32 6.98 -14.63 11.21
CA GLU A 32 6.17 -13.49 11.60
C GLU A 32 6.99 -12.43 12.34
N ALA A 33 7.83 -12.81 13.30
CA ALA A 33 8.68 -11.87 14.03
C ALA A 33 9.65 -11.14 13.09
N VAL A 34 10.26 -11.85 12.13
CA VAL A 34 11.16 -11.25 11.14
C VAL A 34 10.40 -10.32 10.20
N LEU A 35 9.19 -10.68 9.77
CA LEU A 35 8.36 -9.82 8.94
C LEU A 35 7.95 -8.54 9.68
N GLU A 36 7.55 -8.64 10.95
CA GLU A 36 7.19 -7.51 11.80
C GLU A 36 8.39 -6.54 11.93
N GLU A 37 9.56 -7.04 12.32
CA GLU A 37 10.79 -6.23 12.43
C GLU A 37 11.17 -5.58 11.08
N THR A 38 11.07 -6.34 9.99
CA THR A 38 11.45 -5.84 8.66
C THR A 38 10.51 -4.73 8.21
N VAL A 39 9.20 -4.90 8.40
CA VAL A 39 8.20 -3.89 8.05
C VAL A 39 8.38 -2.64 8.90
N GLU A 40 8.59 -2.78 10.21
CA GLU A 40 8.86 -1.65 11.11
C GLU A 40 10.10 -0.86 10.66
N ARG A 41 11.21 -1.56 10.37
CA ARG A 41 12.42 -0.92 9.87
C ARG A 41 12.18 -0.22 8.53
N HIS A 42 11.41 -0.83 7.63
CA HIS A 42 11.12 -0.26 6.33
C HIS A 42 10.25 0.99 6.42
N VAL A 43 9.21 0.98 7.27
CA VAL A 43 8.37 2.15 7.55
C VAL A 43 9.23 3.28 8.14
N ALA A 44 10.08 2.98 9.12
CA ALA A 44 10.98 3.97 9.71
C ALA A 44 11.93 4.60 8.67
N LEU A 45 12.46 3.79 7.75
CA LEU A 45 13.30 4.27 6.64
C LEU A 45 12.51 5.16 5.67
N ILE A 46 11.28 4.79 5.32
CA ILE A 46 10.40 5.59 4.46
C ILE A 46 10.07 6.91 5.13
N GLU A 47 9.75 6.92 6.42
CA GLU A 47 9.47 8.15 7.19
C GLU A 47 10.69 9.07 7.29
N ALA A 48 11.89 8.50 7.43
CA ALA A 48 13.13 9.27 7.39
C ALA A 48 13.33 9.90 5.99
N ALA A 49 13.25 9.09 4.93
CA ALA A 49 13.40 9.57 3.56
C ALA A 49 12.33 10.60 3.17
N SER A 50 11.10 10.43 3.65
CA SER A 50 10.00 11.39 3.42
C SER A 50 10.25 12.72 4.11
N ARG A 51 10.78 12.70 5.34
CA ARG A 51 11.18 13.91 6.07
C ARG A 51 12.32 14.63 5.35
N ASP A 52 13.33 13.90 4.89
CA ASP A 52 14.43 14.47 4.12
C ASP A 52 13.92 15.09 2.82
N LEU A 53 13.06 14.39 2.07
CA LEU A 53 12.48 14.92 0.84
C LEU A 53 11.64 16.18 1.10
N ALA A 54 10.86 16.22 2.19
CA ALA A 54 10.10 17.41 2.58
C ALA A 54 11.01 18.59 2.94
N GLN A 55 12.16 18.34 3.60
CA GLN A 55 13.16 19.36 3.87
C GLN A 55 13.79 19.90 2.57
N HIS A 56 14.13 19.01 1.63
CA HIS A 56 14.65 19.40 0.32
C HIS A 56 13.62 20.23 -0.47
N ALA A 57 12.34 19.86 -0.44
CA ALA A 57 11.26 20.61 -1.09
C ALA A 57 11.07 22.01 -0.49
N ARG A 58 11.17 22.15 0.85
CA ARG A 58 11.14 23.45 1.53
C ARG A 58 12.36 24.30 1.18
N ALA A 59 13.56 23.71 1.19
CA ALA A 59 14.79 24.40 0.82
C ALA A 59 14.80 24.85 -0.65
N ALA A 60 14.16 24.09 -1.54
CA ALA A 60 13.96 24.45 -2.94
C ALA A 60 12.84 25.50 -3.16
N GLY A 61 12.21 26.01 -2.10
CA GLY A 61 11.15 27.01 -2.17
C GLY A 61 9.80 26.50 -2.68
N GLY A 62 9.61 25.17 -2.75
CA GLY A 62 8.40 24.55 -3.32
C GLY A 62 7.21 24.43 -2.36
N LEU A 63 7.39 24.72 -1.07
CA LEU A 63 6.33 24.69 -0.06
C LEU A 63 6.29 26.02 0.68
N THR A 64 5.68 27.04 0.06
CA THR A 64 5.11 28.15 0.83
C THR A 64 4.01 27.59 1.70
N GLU A 65 4.19 27.79 3.00
CA GLU A 65 3.29 27.52 4.12
C GLU A 65 1.81 27.45 3.70
N ALA A 66 1.31 26.22 3.54
CA ALA A 66 -0.13 25.99 3.51
C ALA A 66 -0.67 26.37 4.89
N ALA A 67 -1.24 27.57 4.92
CA ALA A 67 -2.09 28.16 5.94
C ALA A 67 -2.37 27.24 7.14
N ALA A 68 -1.90 27.70 8.30
CA ALA A 68 -2.44 27.33 9.59
C ALA A 68 -3.97 27.15 9.48
N LEU A 69 -4.41 25.90 9.61
CA LEU A 69 -5.83 25.59 9.77
C LEU A 69 -6.32 26.33 11.02
N PRO A 70 -7.44 27.07 10.95
CA PRO A 70 -7.98 27.73 12.13
C PRO A 70 -8.46 26.65 13.09
N ALA A 71 -7.88 26.63 14.28
CA ALA A 71 -8.42 25.90 15.41
C ALA A 71 -9.86 26.33 15.62
N VAL A 72 -10.81 25.40 15.42
CA VAL A 72 -12.22 25.59 15.76
C VAL A 72 -12.30 25.63 17.28
N ALA A 73 -12.19 26.83 17.85
CA ALA A 73 -12.50 27.10 19.24
C ALA A 73 -13.96 27.57 19.35
N ALA A 74 -14.76 26.78 20.06
CA ALA A 74 -16.10 27.15 20.51
C ALA A 74 -16.03 28.16 21.70
N PRO A 75 -17.14 28.85 22.05
CA PRO A 75 -17.11 30.22 22.54
C PRO A 75 -17.03 30.33 24.06
N ALA A 76 -16.33 31.34 24.54
CA ALA A 76 -16.47 31.83 25.92
C ALA A 76 -16.77 33.33 25.88
N ALA A 77 -17.94 33.65 26.42
CA ALA A 77 -18.49 34.98 26.53
C ALA A 77 -17.83 35.82 27.63
N ALA A 78 -18.09 37.13 27.52
CA ALA A 78 -18.20 38.12 28.57
C ALA A 78 -16.97 38.97 28.93
N GLY A 79 -17.16 40.29 28.82
CA GLY A 79 -16.45 41.29 29.61
C GLY A 79 -15.80 42.41 28.79
N GLY A 80 -16.55 43.47 28.51
CA GLY A 80 -16.08 44.69 27.84
C GLY A 80 -15.29 45.66 28.75
N PRO A 81 -15.25 46.97 28.44
CA PRO A 81 -14.00 47.67 28.06
C PRO A 81 -13.68 48.91 28.92
N ALA A 82 -12.43 49.40 28.85
CA ALA A 82 -12.03 50.76 29.25
C ALA A 82 -10.65 51.08 28.64
N SER A 83 -10.48 52.02 27.69
CA SER A 83 -10.47 53.49 27.79
C SER A 83 -9.04 54.08 27.78
N SER A 84 -8.67 54.57 26.58
CA SER A 84 -8.13 55.92 26.26
C SER A 84 -6.89 56.57 26.93
N SER A 85 -6.16 57.27 26.04
CA SER A 85 -5.35 58.50 26.21
C SER A 85 -3.86 58.29 26.57
N ALA A 86 -2.88 59.09 26.11
CA ALA A 86 -2.85 60.39 25.43
C ALA A 86 -1.50 60.53 24.66
N ALA A 87 -1.47 61.13 23.46
CA ALA A 87 -0.96 62.49 23.16
C ALA A 87 0.55 62.71 23.47
N ALA A 88 1.42 62.85 22.47
CA ALA A 88 1.69 64.04 21.63
C ALA A 88 2.95 64.80 22.10
N GLY A 89 3.89 64.99 21.18
CA GLY A 89 5.08 65.83 21.36
C GLY A 89 5.79 66.02 20.02
N ALA A 90 5.53 67.16 19.38
CA ALA A 90 6.13 67.59 18.12
C ALA A 90 7.06 68.79 18.35
N SER A 91 8.21 68.82 17.69
CA SER A 91 8.99 70.02 17.32
C SER A 91 9.95 69.62 16.19
N MET A 92 9.72 70.03 14.92
CA MET A 92 10.34 71.19 14.23
C MET A 92 11.87 71.12 14.12
N ALA A 93 12.58 71.43 13.03
CA ALA A 93 12.33 71.80 11.63
C ALA A 93 13.75 71.83 10.96
N ALA A 94 13.97 71.18 9.81
CA ALA A 94 14.11 71.77 8.46
C ALA A 94 15.27 72.78 8.23
N ASP A 95 16.29 72.39 7.44
CA ASP A 95 16.89 73.07 6.27
C ASP A 95 18.10 72.19 5.81
N ALA A 96 18.48 71.91 4.56
CA ALA A 96 18.32 72.58 3.26
C ALA A 96 18.38 71.57 2.09
N SER A 97 17.73 71.92 0.97
CA SER A 97 17.56 71.23 -0.34
C SER A 97 18.69 71.57 -1.36
N PRO A 98 18.67 71.23 -2.69
CA PRO A 98 18.21 70.05 -3.48
C PRO A 98 19.13 69.61 -4.70
N MET A 99 18.65 68.56 -5.43
CA MET A 99 18.76 68.24 -6.90
C MET A 99 19.87 67.32 -7.47
N PRO A 100 19.67 66.62 -8.64
CA PRO A 100 18.43 66.35 -9.41
C PRO A 100 18.21 64.88 -9.94
N LEU A 101 16.93 64.55 -10.14
CA LEU A 101 16.26 63.87 -11.27
C LEU A 101 16.95 62.71 -12.05
N ALA A 102 16.38 61.50 -11.97
CA ALA A 102 16.18 60.62 -13.13
C ALA A 102 14.99 59.67 -12.90
N ALA A 103 14.00 59.75 -13.78
CA ALA A 103 12.83 58.92 -13.84
C ALA A 103 13.16 57.47 -14.25
N GLN A 104 12.50 56.47 -13.65
CA GLN A 104 12.35 55.17 -14.29
C GLN A 104 10.99 54.54 -13.96
N ALA A 105 10.36 54.07 -15.04
CA ALA A 105 8.94 53.74 -15.21
C ALA A 105 8.46 52.48 -14.45
N PRO A 106 7.13 52.30 -14.29
CA PRO A 106 6.56 51.04 -13.79
C PRO A 106 6.88 49.87 -14.72
N SER A 107 7.40 48.78 -14.16
CA SER A 107 7.64 47.53 -14.90
C SER A 107 6.33 46.99 -15.48
N PRO A 108 6.30 46.55 -16.75
CA PRO A 108 5.10 46.06 -17.37
C PRO A 108 4.69 44.70 -16.78
N VAL A 109 3.40 44.61 -16.47
CA VAL A 109 2.67 43.38 -16.23
C VAL A 109 2.85 42.49 -17.46
N SER A 110 3.58 41.37 -17.32
CA SER A 110 3.59 40.33 -18.34
C SER A 110 2.22 39.66 -18.37
N THR A 111 1.39 40.15 -19.30
CA THR A 111 0.20 39.50 -19.80
C THR A 111 0.50 38.09 -20.28
N ALA A 112 -0.44 37.19 -19.99
CA ALA A 112 -0.59 35.83 -20.49
C ALA A 112 0.14 35.53 -21.82
N ASP A 113 1.01 34.53 -21.79
CA ASP A 113 1.50 33.89 -23.00
C ASP A 113 0.63 32.67 -23.35
N ALA A 114 0.05 32.77 -24.54
CA ALA A 114 -0.62 31.71 -25.28
C ALA A 114 0.35 30.53 -25.53
N PRO A 115 -0.14 29.30 -25.84
CA PRO A 115 0.70 28.13 -26.00
C PRO A 115 1.56 28.29 -27.25
N THR A 116 2.76 28.79 -27.08
CA THR A 116 3.78 28.76 -28.13
C THR A 116 4.23 27.30 -28.25
N ALA A 117 3.85 26.67 -29.36
CA ALA A 117 4.41 25.41 -29.81
C ALA A 117 5.90 25.62 -30.15
N GLY A 118 6.73 25.70 -29.12
CA GLY A 118 8.17 25.88 -29.19
C GLY A 118 8.88 24.61 -28.77
N ALA A 119 9.89 24.21 -29.53
CA ALA A 119 10.72 23.05 -29.26
C ALA A 119 11.26 23.08 -27.82
N PHE A 120 11.15 21.94 -27.13
CA PHE A 120 11.52 21.75 -25.73
C PHE A 120 12.91 22.34 -25.40
N SER A 121 13.00 23.08 -24.30
CA SER A 121 14.28 23.58 -23.82
C SER A 121 15.21 22.43 -23.39
N PRO A 122 16.55 22.60 -23.39
CA PRO A 122 17.48 21.56 -22.93
C PRO A 122 17.23 21.10 -21.49
N ARG A 123 16.67 21.99 -20.66
CA ARG A 123 16.27 21.69 -19.28
C ARG A 123 15.00 20.85 -19.26
N GLU A 124 14.02 21.13 -20.11
CA GLU A 124 12.82 20.30 -20.26
C GLU A 124 13.16 18.92 -20.79
N TRP A 125 14.12 18.79 -21.73
CA TRP A 125 14.63 17.49 -22.18
C TRP A 125 15.25 16.68 -21.05
N ARG A 126 16.01 17.33 -20.17
CA ARG A 126 16.57 16.69 -18.97
C ARG A 126 15.48 16.27 -17.99
N LEU A 127 14.46 17.10 -17.78
CA LEU A 127 13.33 16.78 -16.91
C LEU A 127 12.46 15.66 -17.47
N LEU A 128 12.20 15.66 -18.79
CA LEU A 128 11.51 14.57 -19.49
C LEU A 128 12.30 13.27 -19.44
N GLY A 129 13.61 13.33 -19.67
CA GLY A 129 14.49 12.16 -19.55
C GLY A 129 14.51 11.59 -18.12
N ALA A 130 14.58 12.46 -17.11
CA ALA A 130 14.49 12.04 -15.71
C ALA A 130 13.12 11.43 -15.39
N ALA A 131 12.02 12.07 -15.82
CA ALA A 131 10.67 11.56 -15.60
C ALA A 131 10.44 10.21 -16.29
N ALA A 132 10.94 10.04 -17.53
CA ALA A 132 10.89 8.78 -18.25
C ALA A 132 11.71 7.68 -17.56
N ALA A 133 12.90 8.01 -17.06
CA ALA A 133 13.73 7.07 -16.31
C ALA A 133 13.04 6.62 -15.01
N VAL A 134 12.47 7.56 -14.25
CA VAL A 134 11.72 7.27 -13.02
C VAL A 134 10.47 6.44 -13.31
N SER A 135 9.72 6.75 -14.38
CA SER A 135 8.53 5.97 -14.74
C SER A 135 8.90 4.54 -15.16
N MET A 136 9.98 4.37 -15.92
CA MET A 136 10.45 3.06 -16.36
C MET A 136 10.97 2.24 -15.18
N LEU A 137 11.70 2.86 -14.26
CA LEU A 137 12.20 2.20 -13.05
C LEU A 137 11.06 1.81 -12.11
N SER A 138 10.04 2.66 -11.98
CA SER A 138 8.82 2.37 -11.23
C SER A 138 8.02 1.23 -11.87
N ALA A 139 7.88 1.23 -13.19
CA ALA A 139 7.22 0.15 -13.92
C ALA A 139 7.96 -1.18 -13.74
N LEU A 140 9.30 -1.18 -13.80
CA LEU A 140 10.12 -2.37 -13.55
C LEU A 140 10.03 -2.83 -12.09
N LEU A 141 9.93 -1.91 -11.13
CA LEU A 141 9.74 -2.26 -9.72
C LEU A 141 8.36 -2.87 -9.48
N VAL A 142 7.31 -2.35 -10.12
CA VAL A 142 5.95 -2.89 -10.03
C VAL A 142 5.87 -4.25 -10.73
N LEU A 143 6.45 -4.38 -11.92
CA LEU A 143 6.46 -5.65 -12.67
C LEU A 143 7.33 -6.70 -11.98
N GLY A 144 8.49 -6.30 -11.45
CA GLY A 144 9.38 -7.14 -10.64
C GLY A 144 8.76 -7.50 -9.29
N GLY A 145 8.09 -6.56 -8.64
CA GLY A 145 7.30 -6.80 -7.44
C GLY A 145 6.17 -7.78 -7.71
N GLN A 146 5.45 -7.63 -8.82
CA GLN A 146 4.48 -8.63 -9.25
C GLN A 146 5.15 -9.98 -9.52
N ALA A 147 6.31 -10.05 -10.18
CA ALA A 147 7.01 -11.30 -10.42
C ALA A 147 7.54 -12.00 -9.14
N LEU A 148 7.87 -11.23 -8.11
CA LEU A 148 8.36 -11.75 -6.82
C LEU A 148 7.22 -12.13 -5.86
N PHE A 149 6.10 -11.40 -5.87
CA PHE A 149 4.95 -11.64 -4.98
C PHE A 149 3.83 -12.47 -5.62
N PHE A 150 3.59 -12.33 -6.93
CA PHE A 150 2.91 -13.36 -7.70
C PHE A 150 3.95 -14.41 -8.05
N LYS A 151 4.07 -15.40 -7.16
CA LYS A 151 4.41 -16.75 -7.63
C LYS A 151 3.56 -16.97 -8.88
N PRO A 152 4.15 -17.29 -10.06
CA PRO A 152 3.35 -17.79 -11.16
C PRO A 152 2.47 -18.87 -10.55
N VAL A 153 1.15 -18.81 -10.81
CA VAL A 153 0.27 -19.95 -10.55
C VAL A 153 1.08 -21.14 -10.99
N PRO A 154 1.45 -22.06 -10.08
CA PRO A 154 2.29 -23.17 -10.44
C PRO A 154 1.66 -23.76 -11.69
N PRO A 155 2.41 -23.98 -12.80
CA PRO A 155 1.86 -24.83 -13.86
C PRO A 155 1.29 -26.02 -13.11
N PRO A 156 0.00 -26.37 -13.31
CA PRO A 156 -0.70 -27.34 -12.46
C PRO A 156 0.30 -28.46 -12.24
N ALA A 157 0.79 -28.57 -10.99
CA ALA A 157 1.94 -29.40 -10.64
C ALA A 157 1.81 -30.65 -11.47
N PRO A 158 2.81 -31.05 -12.30
CA PRO A 158 2.63 -32.08 -13.33
C PRO A 158 1.79 -33.11 -12.66
N ILE A 159 0.49 -33.17 -13.05
CA ILE A 159 -0.53 -33.89 -12.28
C ILE A 159 0.22 -35.14 -11.93
N VAL A 160 0.51 -35.39 -10.64
CA VAL A 160 1.23 -36.62 -10.24
C VAL A 160 0.45 -37.64 -10.99
N GLN A 161 1.03 -38.15 -12.09
CA GLN A 161 0.24 -38.54 -13.25
C GLN A 161 -0.44 -39.76 -12.72
N ALA A 162 -1.68 -39.58 -12.22
CA ALA A 162 -2.11 -40.29 -11.03
C ALA A 162 -2.23 -41.72 -11.49
N LYS A 163 -1.16 -42.50 -11.22
CA LYS A 163 -0.64 -43.51 -12.14
C LYS A 163 -1.74 -43.94 -13.07
N SER A 164 -1.83 -43.28 -14.25
CA SER A 164 -3.06 -43.17 -15.04
C SER A 164 -3.90 -44.41 -14.80
N LEU A 165 -5.02 -44.28 -14.05
CA LEU A 165 -5.80 -45.40 -13.51
C LEU A 165 -5.58 -46.60 -14.40
N THR A 166 -4.83 -47.59 -13.93
CA THR A 166 -4.42 -48.70 -14.79
C THR A 166 -5.67 -49.24 -15.47
N ALA A 167 -5.59 -49.75 -16.70
CA ALA A 167 -6.78 -50.22 -17.42
C ALA A 167 -7.65 -51.16 -16.54
N GLU A 168 -7.00 -51.89 -15.64
CA GLU A 168 -7.59 -52.71 -14.58
C GLU A 168 -8.35 -51.90 -13.50
N GLN A 169 -7.80 -50.80 -12.99
CA GLN A 169 -8.50 -49.91 -12.04
C GLN A 169 -9.70 -49.20 -12.67
N LEU A 170 -9.59 -48.79 -13.94
CA LEU A 170 -10.74 -48.22 -14.67
C LEU A 170 -11.87 -49.26 -14.83
N LEU A 171 -11.49 -50.50 -15.13
CA LEU A 171 -12.43 -51.62 -15.25
C LEU A 171 -13.06 -51.96 -13.89
N ALA A 172 -12.27 -51.92 -12.80
CA ALA A 172 -12.77 -52.11 -11.45
C ALA A 172 -13.81 -51.04 -11.05
N ILE A 173 -13.58 -49.77 -11.42
CA ILE A 173 -14.55 -48.69 -11.18
C ILE A 173 -15.84 -48.94 -11.97
N GLN A 174 -15.74 -49.28 -13.26
CA GLN A 174 -16.94 -49.58 -14.08
C GLN A 174 -17.73 -50.79 -13.56
N ASN A 175 -17.03 -51.83 -13.09
CA ASN A 175 -17.68 -52.99 -12.48
C ASN A 175 -18.32 -52.63 -11.14
N GLY A 176 -17.67 -51.80 -10.32
CA GLY A 176 -18.23 -51.28 -9.09
C GLY A 176 -19.54 -50.50 -9.30
N GLU A 177 -19.60 -49.64 -10.33
CA GLU A 177 -20.82 -48.92 -10.67
C GLU A 177 -21.96 -49.84 -11.16
N LYS A 178 -21.63 -50.87 -11.95
CA LYS A 178 -22.61 -51.86 -12.40
C LYS A 178 -23.17 -52.66 -11.23
N LEU A 179 -22.32 -53.09 -10.30
CA LEU A 179 -22.73 -53.79 -9.09
C LEU A 179 -23.58 -52.88 -8.19
N ALA A 180 -23.21 -51.61 -8.00
CA ALA A 180 -24.01 -50.64 -7.25
C ALA A 180 -25.41 -50.45 -7.86
N LYS A 181 -25.51 -50.34 -9.19
CA LYS A 181 -26.79 -50.26 -9.91
C LYS A 181 -27.59 -51.57 -9.81
N ALA A 182 -26.94 -52.72 -9.83
CA ALA A 182 -27.59 -54.01 -9.64
C ALA A 182 -28.14 -54.16 -8.21
N VAL A 183 -27.38 -53.73 -7.19
CA VAL A 183 -27.83 -53.72 -5.79
C VAL A 183 -29.03 -52.81 -5.60
N GLN A 184 -29.07 -51.64 -6.25
CA GLN A 184 -30.26 -50.77 -6.19
C GLN A 184 -31.51 -51.38 -6.82
N LYS A 185 -31.37 -52.30 -7.77
CA LYS A 185 -32.47 -53.03 -8.42
C LYS A 185 -32.91 -54.28 -7.65
N LEU A 186 -32.17 -54.71 -6.63
CA LEU A 186 -32.55 -55.83 -5.77
C LEU A 186 -33.73 -55.44 -4.85
N ASP A 187 -34.50 -56.45 -4.47
CA ASP A 187 -35.59 -56.31 -3.49
C ASP A 187 -35.07 -55.75 -2.15
N PRO A 188 -35.84 -54.94 -1.39
CA PRO A 188 -35.36 -54.30 -0.16
C PRO A 188 -34.79 -55.29 0.86
N LYS A 189 -35.34 -56.50 0.95
CA LYS A 189 -34.84 -57.54 1.86
C LYS A 189 -33.44 -58.02 1.48
N ALA A 190 -33.18 -58.18 0.18
CA ALA A 190 -31.86 -58.57 -0.33
C ALA A 190 -30.83 -57.45 -0.18
N ARG A 191 -31.23 -56.18 -0.36
CA ARG A 191 -30.36 -55.01 -0.12
C ARG A 191 -29.87 -54.95 1.33
N ASN A 192 -30.76 -55.19 2.30
CA ASN A 192 -30.41 -55.16 3.71
C ASN A 192 -29.42 -56.27 4.10
N LEU A 193 -29.54 -57.46 3.50
CA LEU A 193 -28.60 -58.56 3.72
C LEU A 193 -27.21 -58.23 3.16
N VAL A 194 -27.14 -57.70 1.93
CA VAL A 194 -25.86 -57.27 1.33
C VAL A 194 -25.19 -56.16 2.15
N GLN A 195 -25.95 -55.19 2.66
CA GLN A 195 -25.41 -54.14 3.52
C GLN A 195 -24.94 -54.67 4.87
N ALA A 196 -25.68 -55.60 5.47
CA ALA A 196 -25.29 -56.25 6.72
C ALA A 196 -24.00 -57.07 6.56
N GLU A 197 -23.77 -57.66 5.39
CA GLU A 197 -22.56 -58.45 5.10
C GLU A 197 -21.35 -57.56 4.74
N MET A 198 -21.55 -56.39 4.15
CA MET A 198 -20.47 -55.39 3.94
C MET A 198 -20.01 -54.69 5.23
N GLN A 199 -20.82 -54.69 6.28
CA GLN A 199 -20.49 -54.09 7.59
C GLN A 199 -19.78 -55.06 8.54
N LYS A 200 -19.55 -56.29 8.10
CA LYS A 200 -18.93 -57.36 8.88
C LYS A 200 -17.46 -57.53 8.49
#